data_AF-A0A9W4WC96-F1
#
_entry.id   AF-A0A9W4WC96-F1
#
_cell.length_a   1.000
_cell.length_b   1.000
_cell.length_c   1.000
_cell.angle_alpha   90.00
_cell.angle_beta   90.00
_cell.angle_gamma   90.00
#
_symmetry.space_group_name_H-M   'P 1'
#
loop_
_entity.id
_entity.type
_entity.pdbx_description
1 polymer ?
#
loop_
_entity_poly.entity_id
_entity_poly.type
_entity_poly.pdbx_seq_one_letter_code
_entity_poly.pdbx_strand_id
1 'polypeptide(L)'
;LQRTDGVAHSQAVNDLIQQTLPQMMAFNQSNVFFTGVSGGSLMLSGFFMPAHMQNFAGNGVLLNCGGLEPQVNVQDPAAIANTRIHFQSTKQELSNLQQSIPAAIKAYEQIGTSGGLNAQALNAKQTVNNSPNGGHCAFDEQGFVSGIQLIADNYATIMQGGTGDVNGIGNVLTGVAGNENLQFTGSSRRRDEIIG
;
A
#
# COMPACT_ATOMS: atom_id res chain seq x y z
N LEU A 1 -2.47 -16.30 2.09
CA LEU A 1 -2.09 -15.22 1.16
C LEU A 1 -0.70 -15.50 0.60
N GLN A 2 -0.52 -16.60 -0.13
CA GLN A 2 0.80 -16.97 -0.63
C GLN A 2 1.10 -16.26 -1.95
N ARG A 3 2.34 -15.78 -2.08
CA ARG A 3 2.90 -15.21 -3.30
C ARG A 3 4.15 -16.01 -3.63
N THR A 4 3.95 -17.21 -4.19
CA THR A 4 5.03 -18.18 -4.44
C THR A 4 6.20 -17.56 -5.19
N ASP A 5 5.91 -16.75 -6.21
CA ASP A 5 6.92 -16.07 -7.03
C ASP A 5 7.19 -14.62 -6.58
N GLY A 6 6.85 -14.27 -5.33
CA GLY A 6 6.94 -12.91 -4.82
C GLY A 6 8.34 -12.29 -4.96
N VAL A 7 9.38 -13.09 -4.72
CA VAL A 7 10.79 -12.70 -4.90
C VAL A 7 11.10 -12.44 -6.38
N ALA A 8 10.80 -13.39 -7.25
CA ALA A 8 11.09 -13.28 -8.68
C ALA A 8 10.32 -12.12 -9.34
N HIS A 9 9.04 -11.94 -9.00
CA HIS A 9 8.24 -10.82 -9.49
C HIS A 9 8.74 -9.46 -8.99
N SER A 10 9.19 -9.38 -7.73
CA SER A 10 9.75 -8.14 -7.17
C SER A 10 11.06 -7.77 -7.84
N GLN A 11 11.94 -8.76 -8.07
CA GLN A 11 13.17 -8.56 -8.82
C GLN A 11 12.89 -8.09 -10.25
N ALA A 12 11.93 -8.71 -10.94
CA ALA A 12 11.55 -8.31 -12.29
C ALA A 12 11.05 -6.86 -12.36
N VAL A 13 10.27 -6.40 -11.38
CA VAL A 13 9.84 -4.99 -11.29
C VAL A 13 11.04 -4.07 -11.06
N ASN A 14 11.96 -4.44 -10.17
CA ASN A 14 13.18 -3.67 -9.94
C ASN A 14 14.01 -3.55 -11.23
N ASP A 15 14.21 -4.65 -11.96
CA ASP A 15 15.02 -4.68 -13.19
C ASP A 15 14.34 -3.96 -14.36
N LEU A 16 13.01 -4.04 -14.45
CA LEU A 16 12.25 -3.24 -15.39
C LEU A 16 12.59 -1.75 -15.20
N ILE A 17 12.55 -1.25 -13.97
CA ILE A 17 12.75 0.17 -13.68
C ILE A 17 14.23 0.57 -13.79
N GLN A 18 15.14 -0.23 -13.23
CA GLN A 18 16.56 0.12 -13.14
C GLN A 18 17.31 -0.12 -14.46
N GLN A 19 16.90 -1.12 -15.25
CA GLN A 19 17.67 -1.58 -16.40
C GLN A 19 16.93 -1.35 -17.72
N THR A 20 15.62 -1.62 -17.76
CA THR A 20 14.89 -1.68 -19.04
C THR A 20 14.28 -0.33 -19.43
N LEU A 21 13.50 0.31 -18.53
CA LEU A 21 12.89 1.61 -18.79
C LEU A 21 13.88 2.70 -19.21
N PRO A 22 15.09 2.81 -18.63
CA PRO A 22 16.05 3.85 -19.02
C PRO A 22 16.55 3.73 -20.46
N GLN A 23 16.43 2.53 -21.06
CA GLN A 23 16.77 2.28 -22.45
C GLN A 23 15.62 2.60 -23.41
N MET A 24 14.38 2.65 -22.90
CA MET A 24 13.17 2.85 -23.70
C MET A 24 12.60 4.26 -23.60
N MET A 25 12.81 4.94 -22.47
CA MET A 25 12.32 6.28 -22.22
C MET A 25 13.16 7.05 -21.19
N ALA A 26 13.20 8.37 -21.32
CA ALA A 26 13.73 9.24 -20.28
C ALA A 26 12.69 9.45 -19.18
N PHE A 27 13.05 9.19 -17.93
CA PHE A 27 12.25 9.49 -16.75
C PHE A 27 13.17 9.80 -15.56
N ASN A 28 12.62 10.46 -14.54
CA ASN A 28 13.38 10.77 -13.33
C ASN A 28 13.44 9.53 -12.42
N GLN A 29 14.56 8.80 -12.47
CA GLN A 29 14.79 7.60 -11.65
C GLN A 29 14.79 7.87 -10.15
N SER A 30 15.07 9.10 -9.73
CA SER A 30 15.00 9.50 -8.32
C SER A 30 13.57 9.79 -7.87
N ASN A 31 12.60 9.82 -8.79
CA ASN A 31 11.21 10.20 -8.54
C ASN A 31 10.24 9.11 -9.05
N VAL A 32 10.35 7.90 -8.50
CA VAL A 32 9.56 6.72 -8.89
C VAL A 32 8.65 6.30 -7.75
N PHE A 33 7.35 6.44 -7.95
CA PHE A 33 6.36 6.00 -6.97
C PHE A 33 5.66 4.73 -7.40
N PHE A 34 5.14 4.00 -6.42
CA PHE A 34 4.52 2.70 -6.61
C PHE A 34 3.06 2.75 -6.18
N THR A 35 2.23 1.99 -6.88
CA THR A 35 0.89 1.67 -6.45
C THR A 35 0.63 0.19 -6.66
N GLY A 36 0.05 -0.45 -5.65
CA GLY A 36 -0.41 -1.83 -5.69
C GLY A 36 -1.91 -1.87 -5.48
N VAL A 37 -2.57 -2.87 -6.08
CA VAL A 37 -3.98 -3.17 -5.83
C VAL A 37 -4.10 -4.63 -5.46
N SER A 38 -4.73 -4.93 -4.32
CA SER A 38 -4.99 -6.29 -3.86
C SER A 38 -3.71 -7.15 -3.88
N GLY A 39 -3.57 -8.05 -4.84
CA GLY A 39 -2.37 -8.86 -5.01
C GLY A 39 -1.10 -8.08 -5.32
N GLY A 40 -1.20 -6.95 -6.02
CA GLY A 40 -0.08 -6.04 -6.21
C GLY A 40 0.41 -5.47 -4.88
N SER A 41 -0.51 -5.04 -4.01
CA SER A 41 -0.16 -4.53 -2.68
C SER A 41 0.52 -5.59 -1.82
N LEU A 42 0.03 -6.83 -1.88
CA LEU A 42 0.65 -7.97 -1.18
C LEU A 42 2.05 -8.28 -1.69
N MET A 43 2.29 -8.17 -3.01
CA MET A 43 3.63 -8.35 -3.58
C MET A 43 4.55 -7.19 -3.18
N LEU A 44 4.07 -5.95 -3.29
CA LEU A 44 4.86 -4.77 -2.95
C LEU A 44 5.29 -4.78 -1.48
N SER A 45 4.33 -4.91 -0.56
CA SER A 45 4.59 -4.91 0.89
C SER A 45 5.27 -6.20 1.40
N GLY A 46 4.99 -7.35 0.80
CA GLY A 46 5.61 -8.60 1.25
C GLY A 46 7.05 -8.77 0.75
N PHE A 47 7.38 -8.26 -0.43
CA PHE A 47 8.60 -8.65 -1.13
C PHE A 47 9.38 -7.46 -1.72
N PHE A 48 8.72 -6.59 -2.47
CA PHE A 48 9.43 -5.51 -3.17
C PHE A 48 10.02 -4.48 -2.21
N MET A 49 9.20 -3.94 -1.30
CA MET A 49 9.61 -2.96 -0.31
C MET A 49 10.75 -3.47 0.58
N PRO A 50 10.68 -4.67 1.19
CA PRO A 50 11.79 -5.19 2.00
C PRO A 50 13.07 -5.48 1.20
N ALA A 51 12.97 -5.86 -0.08
CA ALA A 51 14.14 -6.23 -0.88
C ALA A 51 14.79 -5.07 -1.66
N HIS A 52 14.02 -4.08 -2.10
CA HIS A 52 14.45 -3.15 -3.15
C HIS A 52 14.17 -1.67 -2.88
N MET A 53 13.50 -1.30 -1.79
CA MET A 53 13.11 0.11 -1.58
C MET A 53 14.32 1.06 -1.45
N GLN A 54 15.50 0.56 -1.07
CA GLN A 54 16.75 1.31 -1.08
C GLN A 54 17.12 1.88 -2.45
N ASN A 55 16.71 1.22 -3.54
CA ASN A 55 16.96 1.70 -4.90
C ASN A 55 16.05 2.87 -5.29
N PHE A 56 15.06 3.20 -4.45
CA PHE A 56 14.02 4.20 -4.71
C PHE A 56 13.82 5.15 -3.53
N ALA A 57 14.90 5.43 -2.79
CA ALA A 57 14.87 6.27 -1.59
C ALA A 57 14.20 7.64 -1.84
N GLY A 58 13.37 8.08 -0.89
CA GLY A 58 12.64 9.36 -0.96
C GLY A 58 11.28 9.30 -1.68
N ASN A 59 10.92 8.16 -2.25
CA ASN A 59 9.63 7.96 -2.93
C ASN A 59 8.55 7.37 -2.00
N GLY A 60 7.41 6.98 -2.59
CA GLY A 60 6.29 6.42 -1.84
C GLY A 60 5.59 5.24 -2.51
N VAL A 61 4.89 4.48 -1.68
CA VAL A 61 4.13 3.29 -2.05
C VAL A 61 2.69 3.44 -1.56
N LEU A 62 1.75 3.39 -2.49
CA LEU A 62 0.31 3.32 -2.23
C LEU A 62 -0.15 1.86 -2.28
N LEU A 63 -0.66 1.35 -1.16
CA LEU A 63 -1.11 -0.03 -1.01
C LEU A 63 -2.63 -0.04 -0.89
N ASN A 64 -3.30 -0.42 -1.99
CA ASN A 64 -4.76 -0.46 -2.03
C ASN A 64 -5.27 -1.87 -1.73
N CYS A 65 -6.25 -1.97 -0.82
CA CYS A 65 -7.02 -3.17 -0.48
C CYS A 65 -6.13 -4.41 -0.29
N GLY A 66 -4.96 -4.24 0.32
CA GLY A 66 -4.02 -5.34 0.55
C GLY A 66 -2.74 -4.90 1.24
N GLY A 67 -2.12 -5.82 1.95
CA GLY A 67 -0.89 -5.62 2.70
C GLY A 67 -0.40 -6.94 3.28
N LEU A 68 0.89 -7.16 3.23
CA LEU A 68 1.55 -8.34 3.78
C LEU A 68 2.78 -7.87 4.55
N GLU A 69 3.04 -8.47 5.71
CA GLU A 69 4.29 -8.27 6.43
C GLU A 69 5.48 -8.65 5.53
N PRO A 70 6.69 -8.10 5.75
CA PRO A 70 7.88 -8.55 5.05
C PRO A 70 8.01 -10.08 5.07
N GLN A 71 8.04 -10.68 3.89
CA GLN A 71 8.20 -12.12 3.66
C GLN A 71 9.66 -12.49 3.35
N VAL A 72 10.52 -11.48 3.23
CA VAL A 72 11.96 -11.58 3.04
C VAL A 72 12.65 -10.60 3.99
N ASN A 73 13.95 -10.78 4.19
CA ASN A 73 14.74 -9.87 5.00
C ASN A 73 14.65 -8.45 4.47
N VAL A 74 14.39 -7.50 5.36
CA VAL A 74 14.49 -6.06 5.08
C VAL A 74 15.96 -5.72 4.85
N GLN A 75 16.32 -5.39 3.62
CA GLN A 75 17.70 -5.09 3.23
C GLN A 75 18.18 -3.75 3.79
N ASP A 76 17.31 -2.74 3.76
CA ASP A 76 17.59 -1.40 4.27
C ASP A 76 16.38 -0.86 5.06
N PRO A 77 16.38 -1.04 6.39
CA PRO A 77 15.33 -0.50 7.24
C PRO A 77 15.21 1.03 7.18
N ALA A 78 16.32 1.75 6.95
CA ALA A 78 16.32 3.21 6.87
C ALA A 78 15.66 3.71 5.58
N ALA A 79 15.85 3.01 4.47
CA ALA A 79 15.14 3.30 3.23
C ALA A 79 13.62 3.15 3.40
N ILE A 80 13.17 2.08 4.07
CA ILE A 80 11.74 1.87 4.38
C ILE A 80 11.22 2.95 5.33
N ALA A 81 11.95 3.28 6.40
CA ALA A 81 11.55 4.33 7.34
C ALA A 81 11.38 5.70 6.66
N ASN A 82 12.17 6.00 5.64
CA ASN A 82 12.08 7.26 4.89
C ASN A 82 11.04 7.26 3.77
N THR A 83 10.55 6.09 3.38
CA THR A 83 9.54 5.89 2.33
C THR A 83 8.17 6.35 2.81
N ARG A 84 7.42 7.07 1.95
CA ARG A 84 6.00 7.36 2.22
C ARG A 84 5.17 6.11 1.96
N ILE A 85 4.38 5.64 2.92
CA ILE A 85 3.51 4.48 2.77
C ILE A 85 2.08 4.89 3.07
N HIS A 86 1.15 4.62 2.16
CA HIS A 86 -0.28 4.78 2.43
C HIS A 86 -1.00 3.45 2.27
N PHE A 87 -1.70 3.01 3.31
CA PHE A 87 -2.57 1.83 3.28
C PHE A 87 -4.02 2.28 3.11
N GLN A 88 -4.61 2.06 1.93
CA GLN A 88 -6.01 2.34 1.67
C GLN A 88 -6.79 1.03 1.68
N SER A 89 -7.85 0.94 2.46
CA SER A 89 -8.69 -0.25 2.61
C SER A 89 -10.17 0.13 2.74
N THR A 90 -11.03 -0.86 2.92
CA THR A 90 -12.47 -0.71 3.16
C THR A 90 -12.90 -1.47 4.42
N LYS A 91 -14.09 -1.17 4.97
CA LYS A 91 -14.60 -1.86 6.17
C LYS A 91 -15.06 -3.29 5.91
N GLN A 92 -15.41 -3.64 4.67
CA GLN A 92 -15.91 -4.98 4.32
C GLN A 92 -14.94 -5.79 3.47
N GLU A 93 -13.64 -5.66 3.72
CA GLU A 93 -12.57 -6.38 3.00
C GLU A 93 -12.70 -7.91 3.03
N LEU A 94 -11.93 -8.59 2.18
CA LEU A 94 -11.80 -10.06 2.23
C LEU A 94 -11.28 -10.51 3.61
N SER A 95 -11.82 -11.60 4.16
CA SER A 95 -11.56 -11.99 5.56
C SER A 95 -10.08 -12.20 5.87
N ASN A 96 -9.31 -12.71 4.90
CA ASN A 96 -7.87 -12.90 5.02
C ASN A 96 -7.08 -11.58 5.03
N LEU A 97 -7.56 -10.55 4.32
CA LEU A 97 -6.95 -9.23 4.28
C LEU A 97 -7.24 -8.41 5.53
N GLN A 98 -8.37 -8.66 6.20
CA GLN A 98 -8.68 -8.05 7.49
C GLN A 98 -7.65 -8.38 8.57
N GLN A 99 -6.95 -9.50 8.43
CA GLN A 99 -5.83 -9.86 9.30
C GLN A 99 -4.50 -9.36 8.74
N SER A 100 -4.25 -9.54 7.43
CA SER A 100 -2.94 -9.24 6.87
C SER A 100 -2.63 -7.75 6.75
N ILE A 101 -3.64 -6.90 6.51
CA ILE A 101 -3.45 -5.45 6.39
C ILE A 101 -3.01 -4.86 7.74
N PRO A 102 -3.72 -5.07 8.87
CA PRO A 102 -3.23 -4.62 10.18
C PRO A 102 -1.85 -5.17 10.55
N ALA A 103 -1.58 -6.43 10.24
CA ALA A 103 -0.27 -7.04 10.50
C ALA A 103 0.84 -6.34 9.71
N ALA A 104 0.61 -6.06 8.43
CA ALA A 104 1.54 -5.31 7.61
C ALA A 104 1.77 -3.90 8.17
N ILE A 105 0.72 -3.17 8.52
CA ILE A 105 0.83 -1.82 9.10
C ILE A 105 1.74 -1.86 10.34
N LYS A 106 1.50 -2.80 11.26
CA LYS A 106 2.31 -2.98 12.48
C LYS A 106 3.77 -3.27 12.16
N ALA A 107 4.05 -4.14 11.19
CA ALA A 107 5.43 -4.45 10.82
C ALA A 107 6.16 -3.23 10.24
N TYR A 108 5.51 -2.44 9.39
CA TYR A 108 6.10 -1.23 8.82
C TYR A 108 6.24 -0.08 9.82
N GLU A 109 5.29 0.04 10.76
CA GLU A 109 5.40 0.93 11.91
C GLU A 109 6.60 0.53 12.79
N GLN A 110 6.79 -0.77 13.05
CA GLN A 110 7.91 -1.27 13.83
C GLN A 110 9.25 -0.99 13.16
N ILE A 111 9.35 -1.11 11.83
CA ILE A 111 10.56 -0.75 11.08
C ILE A 111 10.88 0.74 11.27
N GLY A 112 9.88 1.61 11.13
CA GLY A 112 10.06 3.06 11.31
C GLY A 112 10.47 3.45 12.73
N THR A 113 9.78 2.92 13.73
CA THR A 113 10.07 3.21 15.15
C THR A 113 11.41 2.63 15.61
N SER A 114 11.79 1.43 15.13
CA SER A 114 13.13 0.85 15.37
C SER A 114 14.24 1.68 14.71
N GLY A 115 13.92 2.37 13.62
CA GLY A 115 14.78 3.37 12.98
C GLY A 115 14.83 4.73 13.69
N GLY A 116 14.17 4.87 14.85
CA GLY A 116 14.20 6.09 15.66
C GLY A 116 13.13 7.13 15.33
N LEU A 117 12.16 6.82 14.45
CA LEU A 117 11.04 7.71 14.20
C LEU A 117 10.13 7.78 15.43
N ASN A 118 9.85 8.98 15.91
CA ASN A 118 8.77 9.21 16.86
C ASN A 118 7.41 9.17 16.15
N ALA A 119 6.31 9.15 16.92
CA ALA A 119 4.96 9.05 16.37
C ALA A 119 4.63 10.13 15.32
N GLN A 120 5.10 11.37 15.52
CA GLN A 120 4.86 12.46 14.58
C GLN A 120 5.59 12.24 13.25
N ALA A 121 6.87 11.88 13.31
CA ALA A 121 7.67 11.61 12.12
C ALA A 121 7.17 10.35 11.38
N LEU A 122 6.76 9.33 12.13
CA LEU A 122 6.13 8.13 11.58
C LEU A 122 4.83 8.48 10.85
N ASN A 123 3.92 9.24 11.47
CA ASN A 123 2.63 9.61 10.88
C ASN A 123 2.76 10.52 9.64
N ALA A 124 3.87 11.27 9.52
CA ALA A 124 4.16 12.02 8.30
C ALA A 124 4.57 11.12 7.12
N LYS A 125 5.08 9.92 7.41
CA LYS A 125 5.54 8.94 6.42
C LYS A 125 4.53 7.85 6.16
N GLN A 126 3.86 7.36 7.19
CA GLN A 126 2.99 6.20 7.14
C GLN A 126 1.58 6.61 7.54
N THR A 127 0.64 6.37 6.63
CA THR A 127 -0.77 6.70 6.82
C THR A 127 -1.65 5.52 6.44
N VAL A 128 -2.86 5.49 6.97
CA VAL A 128 -3.83 4.43 6.77
C VAL A 128 -5.23 5.02 6.70
N ASN A 129 -6.08 4.45 5.86
CA ASN A 129 -7.52 4.72 5.87
C ASN A 129 -8.31 3.45 5.58
N ASN A 130 -9.34 3.18 6.38
CA ASN A 130 -10.33 2.14 6.10
C ASN A 130 -11.77 2.64 6.29
N SER A 131 -12.01 3.96 6.19
CA SER A 131 -13.32 4.55 6.46
C SER A 131 -14.42 4.14 5.46
N PRO A 132 -14.16 3.90 4.16
CA PRO A 132 -15.19 3.49 3.21
C PRO A 132 -15.87 2.19 3.63
N ASN A 133 -17.19 2.18 3.65
CA ASN A 133 -18.01 1.02 3.99
C ASN A 133 -18.23 0.07 2.80
N GLY A 134 -17.33 0.06 1.83
CA GLY A 134 -17.35 -0.83 0.66
C GLY A 134 -16.78 -2.21 0.94
N GLY A 135 -16.92 -3.09 -0.07
CA GLY A 135 -16.21 -4.37 -0.15
C GLY A 135 -14.80 -4.25 -0.73
N HIS A 136 -14.16 -5.38 -1.05
CA HIS A 136 -12.79 -5.43 -1.55
C HIS A 136 -12.53 -4.44 -2.71
N CYS A 137 -11.66 -3.45 -2.46
CA CYS A 137 -11.30 -2.37 -3.39
C CYS A 137 -12.45 -1.44 -3.86
N ALA A 138 -13.64 -1.54 -3.26
CA ALA A 138 -14.76 -0.65 -3.55
C ALA A 138 -14.67 0.61 -2.69
N PHE A 139 -13.65 1.45 -2.94
CA PHE A 139 -13.36 2.64 -2.13
C PHE A 139 -14.41 3.74 -2.23
N ASP A 140 -15.20 3.73 -3.31
CA ASP A 140 -16.37 4.58 -3.53
C ASP A 140 -17.68 3.94 -3.03
N GLU A 141 -17.57 2.78 -2.38
CA GLU A 141 -18.67 1.94 -1.91
C GLU A 141 -19.58 1.37 -3.02
N GLN A 142 -19.20 1.52 -4.30
CA GLN A 142 -19.97 1.02 -5.45
C GLN A 142 -19.37 -0.25 -6.03
N GLY A 143 -18.06 -0.29 -6.26
CA GLY A 143 -17.43 -1.45 -6.88
C GLY A 143 -15.95 -1.29 -7.18
N PHE A 144 -15.33 -2.39 -7.62
CA PHE A 144 -13.88 -2.46 -7.86
C PHE A 144 -13.38 -1.40 -8.85
N VAL A 145 -13.99 -1.29 -10.02
CA VAL A 145 -13.46 -0.44 -11.11
C VAL A 145 -13.51 1.04 -10.71
N SER A 146 -14.68 1.52 -10.30
CA SER A 146 -14.89 2.91 -9.93
C SER A 146 -14.20 3.28 -8.62
N GLY A 147 -14.14 2.36 -7.65
CA GLY A 147 -13.38 2.54 -6.41
C GLY A 147 -11.87 2.71 -6.67
N ILE A 148 -11.29 1.85 -7.52
CA ILE A 148 -9.86 1.99 -7.90
C ILE A 148 -9.62 3.26 -8.71
N GLN A 149 -10.51 3.59 -9.63
CA GLN A 149 -10.41 4.82 -10.40
C GLN A 149 -10.44 6.05 -9.49
N LEU A 150 -11.32 6.09 -8.48
CA LEU A 150 -11.39 7.18 -7.50
C LEU A 150 -10.03 7.40 -6.81
N ILE A 151 -9.36 6.34 -6.37
CA ILE A 151 -8.06 6.46 -5.71
C ILE A 151 -6.95 6.84 -6.71
N ALA A 152 -6.99 6.30 -7.93
CA ALA A 152 -6.04 6.64 -8.98
C ALA A 152 -6.14 8.13 -9.38
N ASP A 153 -7.36 8.65 -9.53
CA ASP A 153 -7.61 10.07 -9.84
C ASP A 153 -7.12 11.00 -8.72
N ASN A 154 -7.09 10.50 -7.49
CA ASN A 154 -6.61 11.24 -6.31
C ASN A 154 -5.18 10.88 -5.90
N TYR A 155 -4.41 10.21 -6.76
CA TYR A 155 -3.08 9.72 -6.42
C TYR A 155 -2.15 10.84 -5.92
N ALA A 156 -2.10 11.97 -6.63
CA ALA A 156 -1.26 13.11 -6.24
C ALA A 156 -1.69 13.69 -4.89
N THR A 157 -3.00 13.77 -4.65
CA THR A 157 -3.59 14.22 -3.38
C THR A 157 -3.14 13.37 -2.20
N ILE A 158 -2.99 12.05 -2.41
CA ILE A 158 -2.62 11.08 -1.38
C ILE A 158 -1.10 10.96 -1.23
N MET A 159 -0.35 10.90 -2.34
CA MET A 159 1.05 10.48 -2.33
C MET A 159 2.07 11.60 -2.58
N GLN A 160 1.67 12.71 -3.21
CA GLN A 160 2.59 13.73 -3.71
C GLN A 160 2.43 15.07 -2.99
N GLY A 161 2.16 15.04 -1.68
CA GLY A 161 2.11 16.23 -0.83
C GLY A 161 0.80 17.01 -0.85
N GLY A 162 -0.29 16.41 -1.35
CA GLY A 162 -1.63 17.00 -1.27
C GLY A 162 -2.28 16.91 0.11
N THR A 163 -3.52 17.37 0.21
CA THR A 163 -4.25 17.48 1.48
C THR A 163 -4.71 16.14 2.03
N GLY A 164 -4.81 15.11 1.17
CA GLY A 164 -5.44 13.84 1.52
C GLY A 164 -6.95 13.80 1.36
N ASP A 165 -7.59 14.88 0.92
CA ASP A 165 -9.04 14.92 0.79
C ASP A 165 -9.49 14.25 -0.52
N VAL A 166 -10.09 13.07 -0.40
CA VAL A 166 -10.65 12.32 -1.52
C VAL A 166 -12.15 12.55 -1.58
N ASN A 167 -12.66 13.01 -2.73
CA ASN A 167 -14.08 13.27 -2.89
C ASN A 167 -14.91 12.01 -2.61
N GLY A 168 -15.95 12.13 -1.78
CA GLY A 168 -16.78 11.00 -1.35
C GLY A 168 -16.23 10.17 -0.19
N ILE A 169 -14.98 10.35 0.23
CA ILE A 169 -14.38 9.65 1.39
C ILE A 169 -14.03 10.64 2.52
N GLY A 170 -13.47 11.79 2.18
CA GLY A 170 -12.87 12.75 3.12
C GLY A 170 -11.36 12.60 3.20
N ASN A 171 -10.77 13.04 4.32
CA ASN A 171 -9.32 12.99 4.49
C ASN A 171 -8.82 11.56 4.76
N VAL A 172 -7.97 11.03 3.88
CA VAL A 172 -7.43 9.67 4.01
C VAL A 172 -6.07 9.62 4.70
N LEU A 173 -5.43 10.75 5.02
CA LEU A 173 -4.06 10.78 5.56
C LEU A 173 -4.03 10.65 7.09
N THR A 174 -4.79 9.70 7.64
CA THR A 174 -4.71 9.37 9.06
C THR A 174 -3.39 8.65 9.35
N GLY A 175 -2.58 9.15 10.28
CA GLY A 175 -1.29 8.55 10.62
C GLY A 175 -1.44 7.15 11.25
N VAL A 176 -0.50 6.24 11.00
CA VAL A 176 -0.60 4.85 11.47
C VAL A 176 -0.46 4.66 12.99
N ALA A 177 0.29 5.53 13.69
CA ALA A 177 0.52 5.37 15.12
C ALA A 177 -0.80 5.49 15.90
N GLY A 178 -1.23 4.38 16.52
CA GLY A 178 -2.51 4.27 17.22
C GLY A 178 -3.73 3.99 16.32
N ASN A 179 -3.53 3.86 15.01
CA ASN A 179 -4.57 3.54 14.01
C ASN A 179 -4.28 2.23 13.27
N GLU A 180 -3.35 1.41 13.76
CA GLU A 180 -2.91 0.15 13.14
C GLU A 180 -3.98 -0.95 13.23
N ASN A 181 -4.89 -0.85 14.19
CA ASN A 181 -6.01 -1.78 14.38
C ASN A 181 -7.25 -1.29 13.64
N LEU A 182 -7.28 -1.55 12.33
CA LEU A 182 -8.40 -1.18 11.47
C LEU A 182 -9.73 -1.81 11.91
N GLN A 183 -10.81 -1.03 11.78
CA GLN A 183 -12.15 -1.45 12.18
C GLN A 183 -12.92 -2.03 10.99
N PHE A 184 -13.06 -3.35 10.94
CA PHE A 184 -13.82 -4.05 9.90
C PHE A 184 -15.23 -4.38 10.37
N THR A 185 -16.24 -4.22 9.50
CA THR A 185 -17.67 -4.37 9.82
C THR A 185 -18.32 -5.59 9.16
N GLY A 186 -17.61 -6.26 8.25
CA GLY A 186 -18.12 -7.42 7.54
C GLY A 186 -17.06 -7.98 6.60
N SER A 187 -17.38 -9.04 5.85
CA SER A 187 -16.51 -9.52 4.78
C SER A 187 -17.31 -9.76 3.52
N SER A 188 -16.96 -9.03 2.46
CA SER A 188 -17.53 -9.26 1.13
C SER A 188 -16.91 -10.53 0.54
N ARG A 189 -17.62 -11.66 0.62
CA ARG A 189 -17.28 -12.82 -0.22
C ARG A 189 -17.50 -12.40 -1.67
N ARG A 190 -16.53 -12.67 -2.55
CA ARG A 190 -16.71 -12.61 -4.00
C ARG A 190 -18.01 -13.39 -4.29
N ARG A 191 -19.07 -12.71 -4.72
CA ARG A 191 -20.28 -13.38 -5.24
C ARG A 191 -19.84 -13.96 -6.57
N ASP A 192 -19.27 -15.15 -6.55
CA ASP A 192 -19.33 -16.00 -7.73
C ASP A 192 -20.81 -16.26 -7.99
N GLU A 193 -21.17 -16.04 -9.24
CA GLU A 193 -22.49 -16.23 -9.82
C GLU A 193 -23.14 -17.53 -9.33
N ILE A 194 -24.29 -17.41 -8.68
CA ILE A 194 -25.33 -18.44 -8.80
C ILE A 194 -26.34 -17.84 -9.78
N ILE A 195 -26.00 -17.92 -11.06
CA ILE A 195 -27.01 -17.95 -12.11
C ILE A 195 -27.38 -19.43 -12.22
N GLY A 196 -28.61 -19.75 -11.78
CA GLY A 196 -29.25 -21.03 -12.05
C GLY A 196 -29.70 -21.13 -13.50
#